data_AF-A0A7D4P3J9-F1
#
_entry.id   AF-A0A7D4P3J9-F1
#
_cell.length_a   1.000
_cell.length_b   1.000
_cell.length_c   1.000
_cell.angle_alpha   90.00
_cell.angle_beta   90.00
_cell.angle_gamma   90.00
#
_symmetry.space_group_name_H-M   'P 1'
#
loop_
_entity.id
_entity.type
_entity.pdbx_description
1 polymer ?
#
loop_
_entity_poly.entity_id
_entity_poly.type
_entity_poly.pdbx_seq_one_letter_code
_entity_poly.pdbx_strand_id
1 'polypeptide(L)'
;MQRVKPDDVVLWLYAEDIEQLPQSVLALQKDGLSIKSVEKDIRSYKKLVPALNEFPDAFHVTVDDDVYYPRDLLQGLEREYQPETKEILCYRANRMTFNADGRVKPYIEWDFNIDGGPASDKILFTGVGGVLYPPQCMDERVLTEDYMSFAPYSDDLWFYWMIRINGYQVRKIGPAKKYVTWKGTQAQSLWRTANNLQSENQNDLTIERLNRRFPLL
;
A
#
# COMPACT_ATOMS: atom_id res chain seq x y z
N MET A 1 -19.76 9.43 -0.96
CA MET A 1 -18.65 10.28 -0.50
C MET A 1 -18.21 9.88 0.89
N GLN A 2 -16.93 10.08 1.22
CA GLN A 2 -16.35 9.88 2.56
C GLN A 2 -16.87 10.95 3.54
N ARG A 3 -16.84 10.68 4.84
CA ARG A 3 -17.24 11.63 5.90
C ARG A 3 -16.23 12.76 6.09
N VAL A 4 -14.95 12.45 5.92
CA VAL A 4 -13.87 13.42 5.80
C VAL A 4 -13.60 13.60 4.31
N LYS A 5 -13.57 14.85 3.86
CA LYS A 5 -13.28 15.18 2.47
C LYS A 5 -11.74 15.29 2.32
N PRO A 6 -11.10 14.53 1.41
CA PRO A 6 -9.70 14.76 1.10
C PRO A 6 -9.54 16.06 0.31
N ASP A 7 -8.36 16.68 0.41
CA ASP A 7 -8.03 17.86 -0.41
C ASP A 7 -8.03 17.50 -1.89
N ASP A 8 -7.43 16.35 -2.23
CA ASP A 8 -7.35 15.80 -3.58
C ASP A 8 -7.65 14.29 -3.61
N VAL A 9 -8.26 13.85 -4.71
CA VAL A 9 -8.35 12.43 -5.08
C VAL A 9 -7.63 12.26 -6.40
N VAL A 10 -6.50 11.54 -6.41
CA VAL A 10 -5.65 11.42 -7.60
C VAL A 10 -5.61 9.97 -8.08
N LEU A 11 -5.96 9.76 -9.35
CA LEU A 11 -5.75 8.52 -10.09
C LEU A 11 -4.49 8.64 -10.94
N TRP A 12 -3.45 7.89 -10.56
CA TRP A 12 -2.19 7.82 -11.28
C TRP A 12 -2.17 6.65 -12.26
N LEU A 13 -1.89 6.92 -13.53
CA LEU A 13 -1.89 5.93 -14.60
C LEU A 13 -0.57 5.96 -15.38
N TYR A 14 -0.26 4.87 -16.09
CA TYR A 14 0.77 4.94 -17.12
C TYR A 14 0.21 5.74 -18.30
N ALA A 15 1.03 6.59 -18.92
CA ALA A 15 0.57 7.51 -19.96
C ALA A 15 -0.21 6.80 -21.09
N GLU A 16 0.24 5.62 -21.52
CA GLU A 16 -0.42 4.83 -22.57
C GLU A 16 -1.77 4.21 -22.15
N ASP A 17 -2.07 4.16 -20.85
CA ASP A 17 -3.33 3.63 -20.33
C ASP A 17 -4.44 4.71 -20.29
N ILE A 18 -4.08 5.99 -20.35
CA ILE A 18 -5.06 7.09 -20.20
C ILE A 18 -6.11 7.06 -21.33
N GLU A 19 -5.68 6.81 -22.56
CA GLU A 19 -6.59 6.79 -23.72
C GLU A 19 -7.60 5.65 -23.65
N GLN A 20 -7.34 4.63 -22.82
CA GLN A 20 -8.21 3.47 -22.63
C GLN A 20 -9.25 3.69 -21.53
N LEU A 21 -9.21 4.84 -20.82
CA LEU A 21 -10.14 5.12 -19.74
C LEU A 21 -11.59 5.22 -20.25
N PRO A 22 -12.55 4.56 -19.59
CA PRO A 22 -13.96 4.75 -19.87
C PRO A 22 -14.38 6.22 -19.67
N GLN A 23 -15.28 6.71 -20.52
CA GLN A 23 -15.87 8.05 -20.39
C GLN A 23 -16.51 8.29 -19.01
N SER A 24 -17.04 7.24 -18.38
CA SER A 24 -17.57 7.33 -17.02
C SER A 24 -16.52 7.69 -15.98
N VAL A 25 -15.26 7.27 -16.15
CA VAL A 25 -14.14 7.62 -15.26
C VAL A 25 -13.68 9.05 -15.53
N LEU A 26 -13.54 9.44 -16.80
CA LEU A 26 -13.21 10.82 -17.19
C LEU A 26 -14.25 11.83 -16.66
N ALA A 27 -15.53 11.44 -16.65
CA ALA A 27 -16.60 12.28 -16.11
C ALA A 27 -16.44 12.60 -14.61
N LEU A 28 -15.79 11.73 -13.83
CA LEU A 28 -15.54 11.95 -12.39
C LEU A 28 -14.59 13.12 -12.11
N GLN A 29 -13.86 13.62 -13.12
CA GLN A 29 -13.07 14.84 -12.97
C GLN A 29 -13.94 16.04 -12.58
N LYS A 30 -15.20 16.06 -13.00
CA LYS A 30 -16.18 17.09 -12.61
C LYS A 30 -16.56 17.01 -11.12
N ASP A 31 -16.37 15.84 -10.51
CA ASP A 31 -16.65 15.56 -9.10
C ASP A 31 -15.37 15.63 -8.24
N GLY A 32 -14.25 16.12 -8.80
CA GLY A 32 -13.00 16.35 -8.08
C GLY A 32 -11.94 15.26 -8.22
N LEU A 33 -12.11 14.30 -9.15
CA LEU A 33 -11.04 13.35 -9.48
C LEU A 33 -9.95 14.04 -10.32
N SER A 34 -8.70 14.01 -9.85
CA SER A 34 -7.53 14.35 -10.65
C SER A 34 -7.00 13.09 -11.33
N ILE A 35 -6.82 13.12 -12.66
CA ILE A 35 -6.20 12.02 -13.41
C ILE A 35 -4.82 12.50 -13.86
N LYS A 36 -3.78 11.76 -13.50
CA LYS A 36 -2.38 12.11 -13.81
C LYS A 36 -1.65 10.90 -14.41
N SER A 37 -0.69 11.16 -15.29
CA SER A 37 0.17 10.14 -15.88
C SER A 37 1.55 10.09 -15.25
N VAL A 38 2.15 8.91 -15.32
CA VAL A 38 3.60 8.73 -15.30
C VAL A 38 4.07 8.21 -16.66
N GLU A 39 5.25 8.65 -17.08
CA GLU A 39 5.86 8.30 -18.38
C GLU A 39 6.43 6.87 -18.42
N LYS A 40 6.70 6.27 -17.26
CA LYS A 40 7.19 4.90 -17.16
C LYS A 40 6.15 4.04 -16.47
N ASP A 41 5.96 2.82 -16.95
CA ASP A 41 5.13 1.85 -16.23
C ASP A 41 5.87 1.31 -14.99
N ILE A 42 5.73 2.04 -13.89
CA ILE A 42 6.19 1.63 -12.56
C ILE A 42 5.16 0.73 -11.86
N ARG A 43 4.17 0.18 -12.59
CA ARG A 43 3.18 -0.77 -12.09
C ARG A 43 2.44 -0.24 -10.85
N SER A 44 2.26 -1.06 -9.82
CA SER A 44 1.47 -0.72 -8.65
C SER A 44 2.10 0.41 -7.80
N TYR A 45 3.39 0.72 -7.99
CA TYR A 45 4.06 1.87 -7.37
C TYR A 45 3.45 3.22 -7.77
N LYS A 46 2.74 3.28 -8.91
CA LYS A 46 2.00 4.47 -9.38
C LYS A 46 1.05 5.03 -8.32
N LYS A 47 0.53 4.18 -7.42
CA LYS A 47 -0.42 4.62 -6.37
C LYS A 47 0.16 5.62 -5.38
N LEU A 48 1.48 5.70 -5.24
CA LEU A 48 2.08 6.51 -4.17
C LEU A 48 3.38 7.22 -4.57
N VAL A 49 4.30 6.56 -5.27
CA VAL A 49 5.61 7.16 -5.62
C VAL A 49 5.50 8.53 -6.29
N PRO A 50 4.68 8.73 -7.36
CA PRO A 50 4.56 10.05 -7.96
C PRO A 50 3.92 11.08 -7.01
N ALA A 51 2.99 10.65 -6.16
CA ALA A 51 2.35 11.52 -5.17
C ALA A 51 3.32 11.99 -4.08
N LEU A 52 4.25 11.13 -3.63
CA LEU A 52 5.30 11.51 -2.68
C LEU A 52 6.24 12.57 -3.25
N ASN A 53 6.53 12.50 -4.56
CA ASN A 53 7.36 13.49 -5.22
C ASN A 53 6.63 14.81 -5.47
N GLU A 54 5.36 14.77 -5.86
CA GLU A 54 4.58 15.98 -6.15
C GLU A 54 4.06 16.70 -4.90
N PHE A 55 3.70 15.95 -3.85
CA PHE A 55 3.14 16.47 -2.61
C PHE A 55 3.91 15.93 -1.39
N PRO A 56 5.17 16.34 -1.19
CA PRO A 56 6.05 15.78 -0.16
C PRO A 56 5.58 16.06 1.28
N ASP A 57 4.85 17.16 1.48
CA ASP A 57 4.36 17.60 2.78
C ASP A 57 2.91 17.20 3.07
N ALA A 58 2.27 16.42 2.18
CA ALA A 58 0.90 15.97 2.32
C ALA A 58 0.78 14.65 3.09
N PHE A 59 -0.37 14.44 3.72
CA PHE A 59 -0.80 13.12 4.16
C PHE A 59 -1.32 12.34 2.96
N HIS A 60 -0.80 11.14 2.74
CA HIS A 60 -1.24 10.29 1.64
C HIS A 60 -2.08 9.14 2.17
N VAL A 61 -3.21 8.86 1.52
CA VAL A 61 -3.99 7.64 1.77
C VAL A 61 -4.12 6.86 0.47
N THR A 62 -3.56 5.66 0.43
CA THR A 62 -3.70 4.77 -0.74
C THR A 62 -4.92 3.87 -0.59
N VAL A 63 -5.71 3.76 -1.65
CA VAL A 63 -6.85 2.85 -1.79
C VAL A 63 -6.84 2.23 -3.18
N ASP A 64 -7.36 1.01 -3.31
CA ASP A 64 -7.47 0.32 -4.60
C ASP A 64 -8.80 0.67 -5.28
N ASP A 65 -8.83 0.70 -6.60
CA ASP A 65 -10.04 0.99 -7.39
C ASP A 65 -11.01 -0.20 -7.49
N ASP A 66 -10.57 -1.39 -7.05
CA ASP A 66 -11.33 -2.63 -7.16
C ASP A 66 -12.07 -3.04 -5.85
N VAL A 67 -12.06 -2.16 -4.84
CA VAL A 67 -12.68 -2.39 -3.53
C VAL A 67 -13.70 -1.31 -3.15
N TYR A 68 -14.81 -1.74 -2.54
CA TYR A 68 -15.75 -0.84 -1.90
C TYR A 68 -15.30 -0.48 -0.48
N TYR A 69 -15.06 0.81 -0.23
CA TYR A 69 -14.66 1.33 1.07
C TYR A 69 -15.83 1.94 1.85
N PRO A 70 -15.89 1.74 3.17
CA PRO A 70 -16.91 2.36 4.00
C PRO A 70 -16.69 3.88 4.06
N ARG A 71 -17.78 4.63 4.27
CA ARG A 71 -17.76 6.11 4.23
C ARG A 71 -16.94 6.75 5.38
N ASP A 72 -16.57 5.98 6.39
CA ASP A 72 -15.81 6.41 7.56
C ASP A 72 -14.32 6.03 7.49
N LEU A 73 -13.83 5.53 6.36
CA LEU A 73 -12.41 5.15 6.19
C LEU A 73 -11.48 6.31 6.54
N LEU A 74 -11.65 7.47 5.91
CA LEU A 74 -10.76 8.61 6.17
C LEU A 74 -10.95 9.17 7.58
N GLN A 75 -12.20 9.21 8.07
CA GLN A 75 -12.51 9.67 9.42
C GLN A 75 -11.84 8.82 10.50
N GLY A 76 -11.81 7.50 10.33
CA GLY A 76 -11.17 6.64 11.31
C GLY A 76 -9.64 6.70 11.24
N LEU A 77 -9.04 6.89 10.07
CA LEU A 77 -7.59 7.16 9.97
C LEU A 77 -7.22 8.48 10.66
N GLU A 78 -7.96 9.56 10.37
CA GLU A 78 -7.78 10.88 10.98
C GLU A 78 -7.92 10.82 12.50
N ARG A 79 -8.98 10.20 13.01
CA ARG A 79 -9.25 10.10 14.45
C ARG A 79 -8.15 9.34 15.20
N GLU A 80 -7.61 8.29 14.59
CA GLU A 80 -6.62 7.44 15.25
C GLU A 80 -5.21 8.01 15.15
N TYR A 81 -4.93 8.92 14.21
CA TYR A 81 -3.60 9.49 14.01
C TYR A 81 -3.10 10.27 15.22
N GLN A 82 -1.84 10.03 15.59
CA GLN A 82 -1.16 10.70 16.68
C GLN A 82 0.12 11.38 16.16
N PRO A 83 0.20 12.73 16.14
CA PRO A 83 1.31 13.47 15.52
C PRO A 83 2.70 13.11 16.06
N GLU A 84 2.80 12.82 17.36
CA GLU A 84 4.07 12.53 18.04
C GLU A 84 4.53 11.07 17.88
N THR A 85 3.72 10.21 17.25
CA THR A 85 4.07 8.80 17.05
C THR A 85 4.48 8.53 15.61
N LYS A 86 5.60 7.82 15.45
CA LYS A 86 6.07 7.34 14.14
C LYS A 86 5.32 6.08 13.74
N GLU A 87 4.10 6.24 13.24
CA GLU A 87 3.28 5.11 12.81
C GLU A 87 2.63 5.31 11.43
N ILE A 88 2.42 4.18 10.76
CA ILE A 88 1.61 4.03 9.55
C ILE A 88 0.30 3.38 9.97
N LEU A 89 -0.83 4.01 9.66
CA LEU A 89 -2.16 3.48 10.00
C LEU A 89 -2.77 2.74 8.82
N CYS A 90 -3.37 1.59 9.07
CA CYS A 90 -4.06 0.83 8.03
C CYS A 90 -5.25 0.03 8.58
N TYR A 91 -6.23 -0.29 7.74
CA TYR A 91 -7.34 -1.18 8.10
C TYR A 91 -7.09 -2.66 7.77
N ARG A 92 -6.06 -2.98 6.99
CA ARG A 92 -5.68 -4.37 6.69
C ARG A 92 -4.17 -4.53 6.84
N ALA A 93 -3.81 -5.55 7.61
CA ALA A 93 -2.43 -5.93 7.80
C ALA A 93 -2.32 -7.43 8.07
N ASN A 94 -1.13 -7.95 7.81
CA ASN A 94 -0.71 -9.29 8.19
C ASN A 94 0.36 -9.18 9.27
N ARG A 95 0.45 -10.17 10.15
CA ARG A 95 1.52 -10.25 11.17
C ARG A 95 2.53 -11.30 10.76
N MET A 96 3.79 -10.89 10.69
CA MET A 96 4.93 -11.77 10.49
C MET A 96 5.02 -12.77 11.63
N THR A 97 5.14 -14.05 11.28
CA THR A 97 5.36 -15.14 12.23
C THR A 97 6.81 -15.62 12.11
N PHE A 98 7.33 -16.20 13.20
CA PHE A 98 8.75 -16.55 13.31
C PHE A 98 8.90 -18.00 13.78
N ASN A 99 9.97 -18.65 13.31
CA ASN A 99 10.40 -19.94 13.79
C ASN A 99 11.04 -19.81 15.18
N ALA A 100 11.21 -20.94 15.87
CA ALA A 100 11.84 -20.97 17.20
C ALA A 100 13.29 -20.45 17.19
N ASP A 101 13.96 -20.48 16.04
CA ASP A 101 15.31 -19.94 15.84
C ASP A 101 15.35 -18.44 15.51
N GLY A 102 14.18 -17.77 15.51
CA GLY A 102 14.05 -16.34 15.23
C GLY A 102 13.97 -15.98 13.74
N ARG A 103 14.07 -16.93 12.80
CA ARG A 103 13.90 -16.64 11.37
C ARG A 103 12.42 -16.38 11.03
N VAL A 104 12.16 -15.39 10.19
CA VAL A 104 10.82 -15.14 9.67
C VAL A 104 10.33 -16.38 8.90
N LYS A 105 9.07 -16.75 9.14
CA LYS A 105 8.42 -17.86 8.43
C LYS A 105 8.04 -17.44 7.01
N PRO A 106 7.81 -18.42 6.10
CA PRO A 106 7.24 -18.16 4.79
C PRO A 106 5.99 -17.27 4.87
N TYR A 107 5.82 -16.37 3.91
CA TYR A 107 4.74 -15.38 3.87
C TYR A 107 3.35 -16.01 4.01
N ILE A 108 3.16 -17.21 3.44
CA ILE A 108 1.90 -17.97 3.53
C ILE A 108 1.59 -18.48 4.95
N GLU A 109 2.57 -18.53 5.84
CA GLU A 109 2.41 -18.93 7.24
C GLU A 109 2.22 -17.75 8.20
N TRP A 110 2.09 -16.53 7.67
CA TRP A 110 1.82 -15.35 8.48
C TRP A 110 0.36 -15.31 8.92
N ASP A 111 0.07 -14.58 10.01
CA ASP A 111 -1.30 -14.34 10.41
C ASP A 111 -1.91 -13.29 9.47
N PHE A 112 -2.80 -13.72 8.58
CA PHE A 112 -3.43 -12.84 7.61
C PHE A 112 -4.61 -12.08 8.20
N ASN A 113 -4.75 -10.80 7.82
CA ASN A 113 -5.88 -9.95 8.18
C ASN A 113 -6.16 -9.96 9.69
N ILE A 114 -5.13 -9.64 10.47
CA ILE A 114 -5.15 -9.66 11.94
C ILE A 114 -6.20 -8.71 12.53
N ASP A 115 -6.51 -8.82 13.82
CA ASP A 115 -7.24 -7.77 14.54
C ASP A 115 -6.34 -6.56 14.85
N GLY A 116 -6.98 -5.42 15.16
CA GLY A 116 -6.28 -4.20 15.53
C GLY A 116 -5.52 -4.37 16.84
N GLY A 117 -4.46 -3.56 17.01
CA GLY A 117 -3.58 -3.66 18.17
C GLY A 117 -2.55 -2.53 18.19
N PRO A 118 -1.54 -2.60 19.08
CA PRO A 118 -0.46 -1.62 19.11
C PRO A 118 0.37 -1.65 17.83
N ALA A 119 1.05 -0.54 17.54
CA ALA A 119 2.02 -0.46 16.47
C ALA A 119 3.13 -1.51 16.65
N SER A 120 3.60 -2.11 15.56
CA SER A 120 4.70 -3.07 15.60
C SER A 120 5.47 -3.11 14.29
N ASP A 121 6.76 -3.41 14.45
CA ASP A 121 7.73 -3.79 13.44
C ASP A 121 7.53 -5.21 12.86
N LYS A 122 6.47 -5.92 13.27
CA LYS A 122 6.10 -7.25 12.76
C LYS A 122 4.76 -7.23 12.04
N ILE A 123 4.19 -6.05 11.85
CA ILE A 123 2.92 -5.85 11.17
C ILE A 123 3.23 -5.27 9.79
N LEU A 124 2.80 -5.96 8.75
CA LEU A 124 2.88 -5.52 7.37
C LEU A 124 1.50 -5.06 6.92
N PHE A 125 1.33 -3.77 6.59
CA PHE A 125 0.12 -3.31 5.92
C PHE A 125 0.05 -3.90 4.51
N THR A 126 -1.15 -3.94 3.95
CA THR A 126 -1.34 -4.22 2.54
C THR A 126 -2.13 -3.09 1.91
N GLY A 127 -1.81 -2.70 0.68
CA GLY A 127 -2.43 -1.57 -0.01
C GLY A 127 -3.96 -1.63 -0.04
N VAL A 128 -4.51 -2.85 -0.06
CA VAL A 128 -5.94 -3.08 0.06
C VAL A 128 -6.46 -2.82 1.47
N GLY A 129 -7.07 -1.66 1.68
CA GLY A 129 -7.73 -1.32 2.95
C GLY A 129 -7.73 0.16 3.33
N GLY A 130 -6.96 1.00 2.64
CA GLY A 130 -6.66 2.34 3.13
C GLY A 130 -5.43 2.28 4.03
N VAL A 131 -4.32 2.83 3.54
CA VAL A 131 -3.07 3.00 4.30
C VAL A 131 -2.75 4.48 4.34
N LEU A 132 -2.63 5.04 5.55
CA LEU A 132 -2.25 6.42 5.81
C LEU A 132 -0.73 6.53 5.97
N TYR A 133 -0.13 7.36 5.14
CA TYR A 133 1.28 7.73 5.17
C TYR A 133 1.38 9.22 5.56
N PRO A 134 1.84 9.53 6.78
CA PRO A 134 2.14 10.90 7.17
C PRO A 134 3.27 11.50 6.32
N PRO A 135 3.39 12.84 6.25
CA PRO A 135 4.51 13.51 5.60
C PRO A 135 5.86 12.96 6.07
N GLN A 136 6.79 12.81 5.13
CA GLN A 136 8.19 12.41 5.41
C GLN A 136 8.33 11.09 6.18
N CYS A 137 7.32 10.19 6.12
CA CYS A 137 7.37 8.91 6.83
C CYS A 137 8.26 7.85 6.16
N MET A 138 8.65 8.06 4.90
CA MET A 138 9.48 7.13 4.14
C MET A 138 10.93 7.60 4.05
N ASP A 139 11.84 6.63 3.97
CA ASP A 139 13.22 6.89 3.56
C ASP A 139 13.30 7.41 2.12
N GLU A 140 14.25 8.31 1.84
CA GLU A 140 14.43 8.98 0.53
C GLU A 140 14.57 8.02 -0.65
N ARG A 141 15.07 6.80 -0.40
CA ARG A 141 15.19 5.75 -1.42
C ARG A 141 13.85 5.31 -1.99
N VAL A 142 12.72 5.64 -1.37
CA VAL A 142 11.41 5.37 -1.97
C VAL A 142 11.30 5.96 -3.39
N LEU A 143 12.04 7.03 -3.69
CA LEU A 143 12.04 7.71 -4.98
C LEU A 143 13.11 7.19 -5.97
N THR A 144 14.01 6.26 -5.59
CA THR A 144 15.19 5.91 -6.41
C THR A 144 14.97 4.83 -7.48
N GLU A 145 13.72 4.48 -7.84
CA GLU A 145 13.35 3.38 -8.77
C GLU A 145 13.93 1.98 -8.43
N ASP A 146 14.77 1.86 -7.38
CA ASP A 146 15.40 0.61 -6.91
C ASP A 146 14.37 -0.50 -6.64
N TYR A 147 13.15 -0.11 -6.30
CA TYR A 147 12.01 -0.99 -6.12
C TYR A 147 11.72 -1.88 -7.32
N MET A 148 12.03 -1.45 -8.55
CA MET A 148 11.87 -2.26 -9.75
C MET A 148 12.85 -3.44 -9.79
N SER A 149 13.97 -3.36 -9.06
CA SER A 149 14.95 -4.43 -8.96
C SER A 149 14.71 -5.32 -7.74
N PHE A 150 14.38 -4.73 -6.59
CA PHE A 150 14.23 -5.48 -5.34
C PHE A 150 12.84 -6.08 -5.15
N ALA A 151 11.78 -5.37 -5.56
CA ALA A 151 10.38 -5.71 -5.29
C ALA A 151 9.46 -5.39 -6.49
N PRO A 152 9.75 -5.84 -7.73
CA PRO A 152 9.06 -5.39 -8.95
C PRO A 152 7.53 -5.54 -8.98
N TYR A 153 6.96 -6.38 -8.09
CA TYR A 153 5.54 -6.72 -8.02
C TYR A 153 4.97 -6.61 -6.59
N SER A 154 5.75 -6.10 -5.64
CA SER A 154 5.43 -6.11 -4.21
C SER A 154 5.71 -4.76 -3.56
N ASP A 155 5.03 -3.74 -4.04
CA ASP A 155 5.14 -2.38 -3.52
C ASP A 155 4.89 -2.26 -2.01
N ASP A 156 3.92 -3.00 -1.47
CA ASP A 156 3.64 -3.02 -0.04
C ASP A 156 4.88 -3.45 0.76
N LEU A 157 5.66 -4.42 0.27
CA LEU A 157 6.93 -4.82 0.88
C LEU A 157 7.98 -3.71 0.76
N TRP A 158 8.12 -3.09 -0.41
CA TRP A 158 9.06 -1.97 -0.57
C TRP A 158 8.73 -0.81 0.37
N PHE A 159 7.49 -0.33 0.37
CA PHE A 159 7.05 0.76 1.23
C PHE A 159 7.20 0.43 2.71
N TYR A 160 6.91 -0.80 3.10
CA TYR A 160 7.17 -1.27 4.45
C TYR A 160 8.66 -1.19 4.83
N TRP A 161 9.58 -1.59 3.95
CA TRP A 161 11.00 -1.41 4.24
C TRP A 161 11.37 0.07 4.36
N MET A 162 10.85 0.93 3.47
CA MET A 162 11.17 2.37 3.48
C MET A 162 10.66 3.08 4.75
N ILE A 163 9.45 2.77 5.24
CA ILE A 163 8.95 3.34 6.49
C ILE A 163 9.73 2.80 7.70
N ARG A 164 10.08 1.51 7.69
CA ARG A 164 10.84 0.87 8.78
C ARG A 164 12.24 1.42 8.94
N ILE A 165 12.94 1.67 7.83
CA ILE A 165 14.26 2.30 7.82
C ILE A 165 14.19 3.70 8.44
N ASN A 166 13.11 4.44 8.20
CA ASN A 166 12.89 5.77 8.75
C ASN A 166 12.33 5.76 10.21
N GLY A 167 12.26 4.58 10.82
CA GLY A 167 11.88 4.40 12.22
C GLY A 167 10.37 4.38 12.47
N TYR A 168 9.54 4.25 11.43
CA TYR A 168 8.09 4.09 11.58
C TYR A 168 7.72 2.63 11.83
N GLN A 169 6.61 2.42 12.54
CA GLN A 169 6.00 1.11 12.73
C GLN A 169 4.59 1.08 12.13
N VAL A 170 3.99 -0.09 11.97
CA VAL A 170 2.64 -0.22 11.41
C VAL A 170 1.65 -0.51 12.53
N ARG A 171 0.55 0.24 12.56
CA ARG A 171 -0.59 0.00 13.45
C ARG A 171 -1.84 -0.32 12.63
N LYS A 172 -2.37 -1.52 12.83
CA LYS A 172 -3.69 -1.88 12.32
C LYS A 172 -4.77 -1.30 13.22
N ILE A 173 -5.69 -0.54 12.63
CA ILE A 173 -6.85 0.01 13.33
C ILE A 173 -8.12 -0.84 13.10
N GLY A 174 -8.92 -0.99 14.16
CA GLY A 174 -10.18 -1.72 14.13
C GLY A 174 -10.06 -3.25 13.96
N PRO A 175 -11.19 -3.97 13.98
CA PRO A 175 -11.21 -5.44 13.86
C PRO A 175 -10.87 -5.91 12.44
N ALA A 176 -10.54 -7.18 12.28
CA ALA A 176 -10.40 -7.82 10.98
C ALA A 176 -11.71 -7.70 10.18
N LYS A 177 -11.62 -7.34 8.90
CA LYS A 177 -12.79 -7.16 8.03
C LYS A 177 -12.59 -7.88 6.70
N LYS A 178 -13.70 -8.33 6.12
CA LYS A 178 -13.74 -8.78 4.73
C LYS A 178 -14.03 -7.57 3.84
N TYR A 179 -13.28 -7.45 2.75
CA TYR A 179 -13.48 -6.40 1.76
C TYR A 179 -14.43 -6.87 0.67
N VAL A 180 -15.32 -6.00 0.24
CA VAL A 180 -16.24 -6.26 -0.89
C VAL A 180 -15.53 -5.80 -2.16
N THR A 181 -15.17 -6.75 -3.01
CA THR A 181 -14.53 -6.49 -4.29
C THR A 181 -15.59 -6.27 -5.38
N TRP A 182 -15.31 -5.41 -6.35
CA TRP A 182 -16.19 -5.26 -7.51
C TRP A 182 -16.25 -6.57 -8.32
N LYS A 183 -17.45 -6.93 -8.80
CA LYS A 183 -17.63 -8.16 -9.57
C LYS A 183 -16.84 -8.07 -10.88
N GLY A 184 -16.00 -9.07 -11.15
CA GLY A 184 -15.22 -9.18 -12.39
C GLY A 184 -13.77 -8.68 -12.31
N THR A 185 -13.40 -7.88 -11.30
CA THR A 185 -12.02 -7.35 -11.17
C THR A 185 -11.02 -8.42 -10.72
N GLN A 186 -11.49 -9.41 -9.96
CA GLN A 186 -10.67 -10.51 -9.45
C GLN A 186 -10.21 -11.50 -10.54
N ALA A 187 -10.75 -11.42 -11.76
CA ALA A 187 -10.28 -12.25 -12.88
C ALA A 187 -8.89 -11.83 -13.37
N GLN A 188 -8.48 -10.57 -13.16
CA GLN A 188 -7.21 -9.99 -13.58
C GLN A 188 -6.45 -9.32 -12.42
N SER A 189 -6.73 -9.72 -11.16
CA SER A 189 -6.08 -9.07 -10.01
C SER A 189 -4.57 -9.27 -10.04
N LEU A 190 -3.82 -8.23 -9.64
CA LEU A 190 -2.36 -8.27 -9.53
C LEU A 190 -1.87 -9.46 -8.70
N TRP A 191 -2.67 -9.88 -7.71
CA TRP A 191 -2.43 -11.09 -6.92
C TRP A 191 -2.37 -12.37 -7.77
N ARG A 192 -3.29 -12.54 -8.72
CA ARG A 192 -3.28 -13.68 -9.64
C ARG A 192 -2.17 -13.57 -10.67
N THR A 193 -1.90 -12.38 -11.20
CA THR A 193 -0.83 -12.19 -12.20
C THR A 193 0.56 -12.43 -11.59
N ALA A 194 0.80 -11.97 -10.35
CA ALA A 194 2.01 -12.29 -9.59
C ALA A 194 2.17 -13.81 -9.36
N ASN A 195 1.09 -14.50 -8.99
CA ASN A 195 1.10 -15.95 -8.76
C ASN A 195 1.14 -16.78 -10.05
N ASN A 196 0.56 -16.30 -11.15
CA ASN A 196 0.47 -17.01 -12.43
C ASN A 196 1.72 -16.84 -13.31
N LEU A 197 2.50 -15.76 -13.12
CA LEU A 197 3.69 -15.52 -13.94
C LEU A 197 4.95 -16.20 -13.38
N GLN A 198 5.13 -16.31 -12.06
CA GLN A 198 6.33 -16.93 -11.46
C GLN A 198 6.06 -17.40 -10.02
N SER A 199 6.05 -18.72 -9.79
CA SER A 199 6.18 -19.48 -8.52
C SER A 199 5.48 -18.98 -7.23
N GLU A 200 4.99 -19.92 -6.41
CA GLU A 200 4.32 -19.69 -5.11
C GLU A 200 5.15 -18.96 -4.01
N ASN A 201 6.29 -18.32 -4.34
CA ASN A 201 7.31 -17.84 -3.40
C ASN A 201 7.83 -16.40 -3.65
N GLN A 202 7.16 -15.58 -4.47
CA GLN A 202 7.69 -14.24 -4.86
C GLN A 202 7.80 -13.25 -3.68
N ASN A 203 6.86 -13.29 -2.75
CA ASN A 203 6.91 -12.43 -1.56
C ASN A 203 8.11 -12.82 -0.68
N ASP A 204 8.35 -14.11 -0.48
CA ASP A 204 9.48 -14.61 0.29
C ASP A 204 10.83 -14.27 -0.36
N LEU A 205 10.96 -14.44 -1.67
CA LEU A 205 12.16 -14.01 -2.42
C LEU A 205 12.39 -12.49 -2.34
N THR A 206 11.30 -11.71 -2.33
CA THR A 206 11.37 -10.25 -2.16
C THR A 206 11.80 -9.89 -0.75
N ILE A 207 11.22 -10.53 0.27
CA ILE A 207 11.61 -10.37 1.67
C ILE A 207 13.10 -10.72 1.86
N GLU A 208 13.58 -11.83 1.30
CA GLU A 208 14.98 -12.22 1.38
C GLU A 208 15.91 -11.18 0.72
N ARG A 209 15.58 -10.73 -0.50
CA ARG A 209 16.35 -9.71 -1.21
C ARG A 209 16.42 -8.40 -0.43
N LEU A 210 15.28 -7.95 0.11
CA LEU A 210 15.19 -6.73 0.90
C LEU A 210 15.96 -6.88 2.21
N ASN A 211 15.79 -7.99 2.93
CA ASN A 211 16.48 -8.19 4.21
C ASN A 211 18.01 -8.30 4.06
N ARG A 212 18.48 -8.90 2.96
CA ARG A 212 19.90 -8.93 2.61
C ARG A 212 20.47 -7.53 2.37
N ARG A 213 19.68 -6.63 1.77
CA ARG A 213 20.10 -5.25 1.47
C ARG A 213 19.92 -4.30 2.66
N PHE A 214 18.88 -4.54 3.46
CA PHE A 214 18.40 -3.74 4.57
C PHE A 214 17.96 -4.70 5.71
N PRO A 215 18.89 -5.08 6.60
CA PRO A 215 18.63 -6.10 7.62
C PRO A 215 17.70 -5.57 8.72
N LEU A 216 16.40 -5.80 8.54
CA LEU A 216 15.32 -5.36 9.43
C LEU A 216 14.55 -6.52 10.07
N LEU A 217 14.79 -7.75 9.59
CA LEU A 217 14.19 -9.00 10.06
C LEU A 217 15.27 -10.01 10.47
#